data_AF-A0A1G2DSC7-F1
#
_entry.id   AF-A0A1G2DSC7-F1
#
_cell.length_a   1.000
_cell.length_b   1.000
_cell.length_c   1.000
_cell.angle_alpha   90.00
_cell.angle_beta   90.00
_cell.angle_gamma   90.00
#
_symmetry.space_group_name_H-M   'P 1'
#
loop_
_entity.id
_entity.type
_entity.pdbx_description
1 polymer ?
#
loop_
_entity_poly.entity_id
_entity_poly.type
_entity_poly.pdbx_seq_one_letter_code
_entity_poly.pdbx_strand_id
1 'polypeptide(L)'
;MDPMLSQALRTAYGPLVDFTKKVARNPERWSPAFTRFLRGENPWPKDADVGKEILFFQKSLYVEGQNPFVASDHFRVDMSPSAAVKISHIGEAFAEHFLPVVEEGVEPTTLVGHLVKDNSILIPRVFWELRERHEVKLANLWEALREQRNGDKDGIFNTAAARSNFLFMYGKRNVLWVISVCRNFHDGKEWVRDGWVIDALPFCRDEFPGPSDYSFRVISSVS
;
A
#
# COMPACT_ATOMS: atom_id res chain seq x y z
N MET A 1 -18.54 -18.66 20.55
CA MET A 1 -19.23 -17.58 19.83
C MET A 1 -20.62 -17.45 20.45
N ASP A 2 -20.98 -16.26 20.92
CA ASP A 2 -22.24 -16.02 21.63
C ASP A 2 -23.46 -16.38 20.75
N PRO A 3 -24.39 -17.23 21.21
CA PRO A 3 -25.57 -17.62 20.45
C PRO A 3 -26.44 -16.42 20.02
N MET A 4 -26.48 -15.34 20.81
CA MET A 4 -27.21 -14.12 20.44
C MET A 4 -26.53 -13.37 19.29
N LEU A 5 -25.20 -13.33 19.27
CA LEU A 5 -24.42 -12.72 18.19
C LEU A 5 -24.59 -13.52 16.88
N SER A 6 -24.63 -14.86 16.98
CA SER A 6 -24.83 -15.73 15.82
C SER A 6 -26.23 -15.55 15.20
N GLN A 7 -27.26 -15.39 16.03
CA GLN A 7 -28.63 -15.18 15.54
C GLN A 7 -28.83 -13.79 14.92
N ALA A 8 -28.26 -12.74 15.55
CA ALA A 8 -28.28 -11.38 15.01
C ALA A 8 -27.59 -11.30 13.63
N LEU A 9 -26.44 -11.96 13.47
CA LEU A 9 -25.73 -12.01 12.19
C LEU A 9 -26.53 -12.75 11.11
N ARG A 10 -27.25 -13.83 11.47
CA ARG A 10 -28.10 -14.58 10.51
C ARG A 10 -29.29 -13.77 10.02
N THR A 11 -29.96 -13.01 10.90
CA THR A 11 -31.09 -12.16 10.50
C THR A 11 -30.64 -10.96 9.69
N ALA A 12 -29.47 -10.39 10.00
CA ALA A 12 -28.90 -9.27 9.26
C ALA A 12 -28.24 -9.67 7.93
N TYR A 13 -27.96 -10.96 7.72
CA TYR A 13 -27.19 -11.46 6.57
C TYR A 13 -27.78 -11.05 5.22
N GLY A 14 -29.08 -11.28 4.99
CA GLY A 14 -29.75 -10.92 3.73
C GLY A 14 -29.66 -9.41 3.44
N PRO A 15 -30.12 -8.55 4.35
CA PRO A 15 -29.99 -7.10 4.22
C PRO A 15 -28.55 -6.61 4.03
N LEU A 16 -27.56 -7.22 4.71
CA LEU A 16 -26.14 -6.89 4.57
C LEU A 16 -25.60 -7.26 3.19
N VAL A 17 -25.95 -8.44 2.65
CA VAL A 17 -25.55 -8.84 1.29
C VAL A 17 -26.17 -7.92 0.24
N ASP A 18 -27.45 -7.58 0.38
CA ASP A 18 -28.14 -6.67 -0.53
C ASP A 18 -27.59 -5.24 -0.45
N PHE A 19 -27.25 -4.77 0.74
CA PHE A 19 -26.55 -3.50 0.92
C PHE A 19 -25.21 -3.52 0.20
N THR A 20 -24.36 -4.52 0.45
CA THR A 20 -23.05 -4.66 -0.19
C THR A 20 -23.15 -4.69 -1.71
N LYS A 21 -24.14 -5.40 -2.28
CA LYS A 21 -24.40 -5.39 -3.74
C LYS A 21 -24.74 -3.99 -4.28
N LYS A 22 -25.44 -3.17 -3.50
CA LYS A 22 -25.88 -1.83 -3.90
C LYS A 22 -24.80 -0.77 -3.71
N VAL A 23 -23.88 -0.94 -2.75
CA VAL A 23 -22.88 0.07 -2.41
C VAL A 23 -21.47 -0.26 -2.88
N ALA A 24 -21.17 -1.53 -3.17
CA ALA A 24 -19.86 -1.91 -3.68
C ALA A 24 -19.67 -1.38 -5.11
N ARG A 25 -18.51 -0.79 -5.37
CA ARG A 25 -18.11 -0.37 -6.72
C ARG A 25 -18.01 -1.55 -7.71
N ASN A 26 -17.76 -2.75 -7.19
CA ASN A 26 -17.63 -3.98 -7.97
C ASN A 26 -18.34 -5.14 -7.24
N PRO A 27 -19.68 -5.19 -7.30
CA PRO A 27 -20.47 -6.09 -6.47
C PRO A 27 -20.23 -7.56 -6.80
N GLU A 28 -19.84 -7.87 -8.04
CA GLU A 28 -19.50 -9.23 -8.48
C GLU A 28 -18.25 -9.80 -7.78
N ARG A 29 -17.28 -8.94 -7.44
CA ARG A 29 -16.06 -9.33 -6.70
C ARG A 29 -16.24 -9.22 -5.19
N TRP A 30 -16.85 -8.12 -4.73
CA TRP A 30 -16.97 -7.82 -3.29
C TRP A 30 -18.06 -8.62 -2.58
N SER A 31 -19.19 -8.92 -3.24
CA SER A 31 -20.29 -9.65 -2.57
C SER A 31 -19.89 -11.08 -2.21
N PRO A 32 -19.22 -11.87 -3.09
CA PRO A 32 -18.69 -13.17 -2.71
C PRO A 32 -17.61 -13.09 -1.62
N ALA A 33 -16.72 -12.09 -1.69
CA ALA A 33 -15.68 -11.93 -0.68
C ALA A 33 -16.24 -11.59 0.70
N PHE A 34 -17.18 -10.66 0.76
CA PHE A 34 -17.87 -10.31 2.00
C PHE A 34 -18.68 -11.49 2.55
N THR A 35 -19.34 -12.24 1.68
CA THR A 35 -20.05 -13.47 2.07
C THR A 35 -19.12 -14.48 2.75
N ARG A 36 -17.93 -14.70 2.19
CA ARG A 36 -16.90 -15.60 2.74
C ARG A 36 -16.34 -15.07 4.06
N PHE A 37 -16.05 -13.77 4.13
CA PHE A 37 -15.65 -13.09 5.36
C PHE A 37 -16.65 -13.34 6.51
N LEU A 38 -17.95 -13.14 6.25
CA LEU A 38 -19.00 -13.37 7.24
C LEU A 38 -19.10 -14.83 7.70
N ARG A 39 -18.58 -15.78 6.91
CA ARG A 39 -18.51 -17.21 7.27
C ARG A 39 -17.20 -17.58 7.99
N GLY A 40 -16.30 -16.62 8.20
CA GLY A 40 -14.96 -16.89 8.70
C GLY A 40 -14.07 -17.63 7.69
N GLU A 41 -14.47 -17.65 6.42
CA GLU A 41 -13.69 -18.21 5.32
C GLU A 41 -12.71 -17.15 4.80
N ASN A 42 -11.69 -17.57 4.04
CA ASN A 42 -10.84 -16.63 3.31
C ASN A 42 -11.74 -15.84 2.33
N PRO A 43 -11.85 -14.49 2.48
CA PRO A 43 -12.67 -13.66 1.59
C PRO A 43 -12.23 -13.75 0.13
N TRP A 44 -10.94 -14.02 -0.06
CA TRP A 44 -10.28 -14.10 -1.35
C TRP A 44 -9.68 -15.51 -1.50
N PRO A 45 -10.50 -16.58 -1.54
CA PRO A 45 -10.03 -17.94 -1.51
C PRO A 45 -9.28 -18.27 -2.79
N LYS A 46 -8.48 -19.32 -2.66
CA LYS A 46 -7.47 -19.73 -3.61
C LYS A 46 -8.05 -20.21 -4.94
N ASP A 47 -9.35 -20.36 -5.07
CA ASP A 47 -9.99 -21.09 -6.18
C ASP A 47 -10.14 -20.26 -7.48
N ALA A 48 -9.65 -19.01 -7.50
CA ALA A 48 -9.38 -18.27 -8.74
C ALA A 48 -7.94 -18.44 -9.24
N ASP A 49 -6.99 -18.85 -8.38
CA ASP A 49 -5.58 -19.12 -8.69
C ASP A 49 -4.92 -19.94 -7.57
N VAL A 50 -5.14 -21.26 -7.57
CA VAL A 50 -4.72 -22.12 -6.45
C VAL A 50 -3.20 -22.30 -6.46
N GLY A 51 -2.56 -21.95 -5.34
CA GLY A 51 -1.25 -22.49 -4.95
C GLY A 51 -0.01 -21.70 -5.36
N LYS A 52 -0.15 -20.56 -6.04
CA LYS A 52 0.99 -19.69 -6.32
C LYS A 52 1.20 -18.72 -5.17
N GLU A 53 2.37 -18.79 -4.54
CA GLU A 53 2.90 -17.68 -3.76
C GLU A 53 2.80 -16.41 -4.62
N ILE A 54 2.10 -15.38 -4.14
CA ILE A 54 1.95 -14.12 -4.89
C ILE A 54 2.98 -13.08 -4.46
N LEU A 55 3.56 -13.25 -3.27
CA LEU A 55 4.55 -12.37 -2.67
C LEU A 55 5.92 -13.06 -2.70
N PHE A 56 6.72 -12.79 -3.73
CA PHE A 56 8.06 -13.34 -3.80
C PHE A 56 9.02 -12.39 -3.10
N PHE A 57 9.64 -12.82 -2.00
CA PHE A 57 10.67 -12.02 -1.31
C PHE A 57 11.74 -11.55 -2.31
N GLN A 58 12.17 -10.29 -2.16
CA GLN A 58 13.27 -9.72 -2.95
C GLN A 58 14.40 -9.25 -2.06
N LYS A 59 14.10 -8.34 -1.12
CA LYS A 59 15.11 -7.66 -0.33
C LYS A 59 14.50 -7.12 0.96
N SER A 60 15.34 -6.91 1.95
CA SER A 60 15.00 -6.18 3.16
C SER A 60 15.90 -4.95 3.36
N LEU A 61 15.41 -3.98 4.11
CA LEU A 61 16.13 -2.78 4.51
C LEU A 61 15.79 -2.48 5.97
N TYR A 62 16.81 -2.43 6.82
CA TYR A 62 16.67 -1.91 8.17
C TYR A 62 16.59 -0.38 8.10
N VAL A 63 15.65 0.21 8.83
CA VAL A 63 15.47 1.65 8.95
C VAL A 63 15.39 2.04 10.42
N GLU A 64 15.99 3.17 10.75
CA GLU A 64 15.95 3.72 12.09
C GLU A 64 14.56 4.27 12.42
N GLY A 65 14.24 4.25 13.71
CA GLY A 65 13.05 4.89 14.26
C GLY A 65 13.20 6.40 14.31
N GLN A 66 12.09 7.12 14.48
CA GLN A 66 12.08 8.57 14.67
C GLN A 66 11.09 9.00 15.74
N ASN A 67 11.46 10.06 16.49
CA ASN A 67 10.62 10.60 17.54
C ASN A 67 10.88 12.10 17.80
N PRO A 68 9.90 12.99 17.55
CA PRO A 68 8.71 12.78 16.72
C PRO A 68 9.08 12.80 15.23
N PHE A 69 8.22 12.19 14.39
CA PHE A 69 8.27 12.36 12.95
C PHE A 69 7.12 13.26 12.48
N VAL A 70 7.46 14.43 11.92
CA VAL A 70 6.48 15.35 11.32
C VAL A 70 6.53 15.22 9.81
N ALA A 71 5.45 14.75 9.20
CA ALA A 71 5.44 14.43 7.77
C ALA A 71 5.69 15.65 6.87
N SER A 72 5.13 16.80 7.23
CA SER A 72 5.27 18.05 6.47
C SER A 72 6.70 18.64 6.47
N ASP A 73 7.54 18.29 7.45
CA ASP A 73 8.94 18.71 7.48
C ASP A 73 9.81 17.93 6.49
N HIS A 74 9.39 16.70 6.17
CA HIS A 74 10.16 15.74 5.39
C HIS A 74 9.65 15.62 3.94
N PHE A 75 8.35 15.40 3.78
CA PHE A 75 7.73 15.20 2.47
C PHE A 75 7.36 16.53 1.82
N ARG A 76 8.34 17.12 1.12
CA ARG A 76 8.18 18.33 0.31
C ARG A 76 8.86 18.17 -1.03
N VAL A 77 8.34 18.82 -2.06
CA VAL A 77 9.01 18.88 -3.36
C VAL A 77 10.31 19.67 -3.20
N ASP A 78 11.44 18.97 -3.33
CA ASP A 78 12.79 19.52 -3.26
C ASP A 78 13.68 18.67 -4.17
N MET A 79 14.15 19.30 -5.24
CA MET A 79 15.02 18.68 -6.25
C MET A 79 16.46 19.22 -6.15
N SER A 80 16.78 19.97 -5.11
CA SER A 80 18.12 20.53 -4.92
C SER A 80 19.16 19.41 -4.77
N PRO A 81 20.41 19.61 -5.22
CA PRO A 81 21.48 18.64 -5.01
C PRO A 81 21.76 18.33 -3.52
N SER A 82 21.37 19.26 -2.63
CA SER A 82 21.50 19.15 -1.17
C SER A 82 20.30 18.49 -0.48
N ALA A 83 19.21 18.20 -1.20
CA ALA A 83 18.03 17.58 -0.61
C ALA A 83 18.38 16.23 0.05
N ALA A 84 17.87 15.99 1.26
CA ALA A 84 18.04 14.71 1.95
C ALA A 84 17.41 13.56 1.13
N VAL A 85 16.24 13.83 0.56
CA VAL A 85 15.53 13.01 -0.41
C VAL A 85 15.09 13.92 -1.54
N LYS A 86 15.48 13.61 -2.78
CA LYS A 86 14.96 14.33 -3.95
C LYS A 86 13.52 13.91 -4.21
N ILE A 87 12.57 14.82 -4.08
CA ILE A 87 11.15 14.56 -4.37
C ILE A 87 10.72 15.49 -5.49
N SER A 88 10.29 14.92 -6.61
CA SER A 88 9.84 15.67 -7.78
C SER A 88 8.34 15.91 -7.79
N HIS A 89 7.56 15.04 -7.11
CA HIS A 89 6.11 15.19 -7.05
C HIS A 89 5.51 14.57 -5.79
N ILE A 90 4.50 15.25 -5.25
CA ILE A 90 3.62 14.77 -4.18
C ILE A 90 2.20 14.88 -4.69
N GLY A 91 1.50 13.75 -4.77
CA GLY A 91 0.12 13.70 -5.21
C GLY A 91 -0.85 14.33 -4.21
N GLU A 92 -1.97 14.84 -4.71
CA GLU A 92 -2.95 15.59 -3.91
C GLU A 92 -3.50 14.77 -2.73
N ALA A 93 -3.78 13.48 -2.95
CA ALA A 93 -4.26 12.59 -1.89
C ALA A 93 -3.20 12.35 -0.81
N PHE A 94 -1.92 12.21 -1.19
CA PHE A 94 -0.84 12.12 -0.21
C PHE A 94 -0.74 13.43 0.59
N ALA A 95 -0.80 14.57 -0.10
CA ALA A 95 -0.75 15.88 0.51
C ALA A 95 -1.87 16.07 1.56
N GLU A 96 -3.10 15.72 1.20
CA GLU A 96 -4.28 15.88 2.07
C GLU A 96 -4.25 14.97 3.30
N HIS A 97 -3.85 13.71 3.12
CA HIS A 97 -4.03 12.67 4.14
C HIS A 97 -2.80 12.36 4.98
N PHE A 98 -1.60 12.69 4.50
CA PHE A 98 -0.35 12.29 5.14
C PHE A 98 0.53 13.46 5.59
N LEU A 99 0.56 14.61 4.90
CA LEU A 99 1.36 15.76 5.36
C LEU A 99 0.96 16.33 6.74
N PRO A 100 -0.33 16.29 7.15
CA PRO A 100 -0.72 16.71 8.50
C PRO A 100 -0.40 15.69 9.59
N VAL A 101 0.15 14.51 9.25
CA VAL A 101 0.40 13.43 10.22
C VAL A 101 1.68 13.71 11.01
N VAL A 102 1.59 13.46 12.32
CA VAL A 102 2.71 13.41 13.25
C VAL A 102 2.73 12.01 13.84
N GLU A 103 3.86 11.32 13.74
CA GLU A 103 4.08 10.01 14.36
C GLU A 103 5.00 10.18 15.57
N GLU A 104 4.54 9.72 16.73
CA GLU A 104 5.30 9.75 17.99
C GLU A 104 5.94 8.40 18.23
N GLY A 105 7.21 8.37 18.66
CA GLY A 105 7.90 7.15 19.07
C GLY A 105 7.89 6.03 18.03
N VAL A 106 8.21 6.33 16.77
CA VAL A 106 8.33 5.28 15.75
C VAL A 106 9.60 4.47 16.04
N GLU A 107 9.43 3.19 16.32
CA GLU A 107 10.54 2.27 16.57
C GLU A 107 11.27 1.89 15.27
N PRO A 108 12.58 1.57 15.35
CA PRO A 108 13.30 0.98 14.23
C PRO A 108 12.63 -0.30 13.74
N THR A 109 12.68 -0.54 12.43
CA THR A 109 12.08 -1.74 11.85
C THR A 109 12.86 -2.22 10.63
N THR A 110 12.52 -3.43 10.17
CA THR A 110 12.97 -3.93 8.88
C THR A 110 11.82 -3.84 7.89
N LEU A 111 12.04 -3.10 6.80
CA LEU A 111 11.16 -3.13 5.64
C LEU A 111 11.50 -4.33 4.76
N VAL A 112 10.47 -4.98 4.22
CA VAL A 112 10.61 -6.13 3.32
C VAL A 112 9.89 -5.85 2.02
N GLY A 113 10.62 -6.01 0.92
CA GLY A 113 10.09 -5.88 -0.43
C GLY A 113 9.73 -7.23 -1.02
N HIS A 114 8.50 -7.35 -1.47
CA HIS A 114 7.98 -8.49 -2.21
C HIS A 114 7.69 -8.09 -3.65
N LEU A 115 8.05 -8.95 -4.61
CA LEU A 115 7.61 -8.84 -5.99
C LEU A 115 6.25 -9.54 -6.13
N VAL A 116 5.31 -8.85 -6.78
CA VAL A 116 4.05 -9.41 -7.25
C VAL A 116 4.11 -9.51 -8.76
N LYS A 117 4.05 -10.74 -9.28
CA LYS A 117 4.30 -11.03 -10.71
C LYS A 117 3.11 -10.76 -11.62
N ASP A 118 1.93 -10.56 -11.04
CA ASP A 118 0.66 -10.43 -11.76
C ASP A 118 -0.10 -9.20 -11.25
N ASN A 119 -0.23 -8.17 -12.10
CA ASN A 119 -0.93 -6.93 -11.78
C ASN A 119 -2.46 -7.08 -11.68
N SER A 120 -3.03 -8.21 -12.15
CA SER A 120 -4.45 -8.50 -12.00
C SER A 120 -4.84 -8.88 -10.57
N ILE A 121 -3.84 -9.12 -9.71
CA ILE A 121 -4.04 -9.41 -8.30
C ILE A 121 -4.63 -8.19 -7.59
N LEU A 122 -5.75 -8.43 -6.91
CA LEU A 122 -6.48 -7.42 -6.17
C LEU A 122 -5.68 -6.87 -4.99
N ILE A 123 -5.75 -5.55 -4.79
CA ILE A 123 -5.14 -4.87 -3.63
C ILE A 123 -5.53 -5.55 -2.30
N PRO A 124 -6.82 -5.86 -2.03
CA PRO A 124 -7.22 -6.59 -0.84
C PRO A 124 -6.58 -7.98 -0.68
N ARG A 125 -6.26 -8.68 -1.77
CA ARG A 125 -5.61 -10.00 -1.69
C ARG A 125 -4.16 -9.86 -1.25
N VAL A 126 -3.42 -8.90 -1.81
CA VAL A 126 -2.06 -8.58 -1.37
C VAL A 126 -2.04 -8.24 0.11
N PHE A 127 -2.93 -7.35 0.54
CA PHE A 127 -3.07 -6.96 1.94
C PHE A 127 -3.33 -8.15 2.86
N TRP A 128 -4.23 -9.05 2.46
CA TRP A 128 -4.55 -10.26 3.22
C TRP A 128 -3.34 -11.20 3.37
N GLU A 129 -2.51 -11.36 2.34
CA GLU A 129 -1.31 -12.21 2.40
C GLU A 129 -0.21 -11.62 3.29
N LEU A 130 -0.13 -10.28 3.40
CA LEU A 130 0.79 -9.62 4.32
C LEU A 130 0.42 -9.81 5.79
N ARG A 131 -0.84 -10.15 6.10
CA ARG A 131 -1.34 -10.36 7.47
C ARG A 131 -1.02 -9.15 8.35
N GLU A 132 -0.43 -9.34 9.53
CA GLU A 132 -0.14 -8.28 10.52
C GLU A 132 1.03 -7.38 10.08
N ARG A 133 1.82 -7.79 9.07
CA ARG A 133 3.04 -7.11 8.62
C ARG A 133 2.81 -5.95 7.64
N HIS A 134 1.54 -5.63 7.36
CA HIS A 134 1.19 -4.74 6.26
C HIS A 134 1.53 -3.27 6.53
N GLU A 135 1.49 -2.84 7.79
CA GLU A 135 1.56 -1.43 8.12
C GLU A 135 3.00 -0.90 8.07
N VAL A 136 3.21 0.12 7.25
CA VAL A 136 4.45 0.91 7.21
C VAL A 136 4.16 2.31 7.75
N LYS A 137 5.04 2.83 8.61
CA LYS A 137 4.98 4.20 9.12
C LYS A 137 5.62 5.19 8.15
N LEU A 138 5.21 6.45 8.20
CA LEU A 138 5.78 7.51 7.37
C LEU A 138 7.27 7.73 7.64
N ALA A 139 7.69 7.66 8.91
CA ALA A 139 9.10 7.73 9.29
C ALA A 139 9.92 6.62 8.61
N ASN A 140 9.39 5.39 8.59
CA ASN A 140 10.06 4.24 7.96
C ASN A 140 10.21 4.44 6.45
N LEU A 141 9.18 4.97 5.79
CA LEU A 141 9.25 5.33 4.37
C LEU A 141 10.31 6.40 4.13
N TRP A 142 10.29 7.48 4.93
CA TRP A 142 11.24 8.56 4.79
C TRP A 142 12.69 8.08 4.90
N GLU A 143 13.01 7.31 5.94
CA GLU A 143 14.35 6.75 6.15
C GLU A 143 14.76 5.85 4.98
N ALA A 144 13.86 5.00 4.51
CA ALA A 144 14.14 4.16 3.35
C ALA A 144 14.40 4.96 2.06
N LEU A 145 13.70 6.09 1.84
CA LEU A 145 13.97 6.98 0.71
C LEU A 145 15.28 7.77 0.88
N ARG A 146 15.63 8.14 2.12
CA ARG A 146 16.89 8.82 2.47
C ARG A 146 18.10 7.94 2.16
N GLU A 147 18.05 6.68 2.55
CA GLU A 147 19.08 5.68 2.23
C GLU A 147 19.17 5.41 0.71
N GLN A 148 18.09 5.63 -0.03
CA GLN A 148 18.02 5.45 -1.48
C GLN A 148 17.88 6.78 -2.23
N ARG A 149 18.45 7.89 -1.71
CA ARG A 149 18.25 9.25 -2.26
C ARG A 149 18.57 9.41 -3.75
N ASN A 150 19.49 8.59 -4.28
CA ASN A 150 19.90 8.60 -5.69
C ASN A 150 19.14 7.56 -6.55
N GLY A 151 18.13 6.91 -5.96
CA GLY A 151 17.34 5.81 -6.49
C GLY A 151 18.17 4.63 -6.93
N ASP A 152 18.67 3.92 -5.92
CA ASP A 152 19.47 2.71 -6.07
C ASP A 152 18.72 1.66 -6.90
N LYS A 153 19.36 1.21 -7.98
CA LYS A 153 18.85 0.13 -8.84
C LYS A 153 18.80 -1.20 -8.10
N ASP A 154 19.51 -1.36 -6.99
CA ASP A 154 19.44 -2.55 -6.16
C ASP A 154 18.67 -2.31 -4.86
N GLY A 155 18.07 -1.13 -4.71
CA GLY A 155 17.29 -0.73 -3.55
C GLY A 155 15.95 -1.47 -3.40
N ILE A 156 15.38 -1.42 -2.19
CA ILE A 156 14.05 -1.95 -1.91
C ILE A 156 12.98 -1.22 -2.76
N PHE A 157 13.17 0.08 -3.05
CA PHE A 157 12.35 0.89 -3.95
C PHE A 157 12.89 0.96 -5.40
N ASN A 158 13.52 -0.09 -5.90
CA ASN A 158 14.04 -0.10 -7.27
C ASN A 158 12.89 -0.02 -8.32
N THR A 159 13.02 0.97 -9.21
CA THR A 159 12.07 1.30 -10.30
C THR A 159 12.61 1.02 -11.70
N ALA A 160 13.77 0.37 -11.83
CA ALA A 160 14.47 0.09 -13.09
C ALA A 160 13.67 -0.79 -14.09
N ALA A 161 12.60 -1.46 -13.64
CA ALA A 161 11.73 -2.28 -14.47
C ALA A 161 10.31 -1.68 -14.64
N ALA A 162 10.16 -0.35 -14.54
CA ALA A 162 8.86 0.33 -14.61
C ALA A 162 7.82 -0.18 -13.59
N ARG A 163 8.32 -0.64 -12.44
CA ARG A 163 7.52 -1.17 -11.35
C ARG A 163 7.23 -0.05 -10.35
N SER A 164 5.96 0.19 -10.08
CA SER A 164 5.56 0.97 -8.92
C SER A 164 5.83 0.17 -7.65
N ASN A 165 6.28 0.87 -6.61
CA ASN A 165 6.36 0.31 -5.26
C ASN A 165 5.12 0.75 -4.51
N PHE A 166 4.48 -0.19 -3.83
CA PHE A 166 3.28 0.06 -3.06
C PHE A 166 3.49 -0.27 -1.59
N LEU A 167 2.93 0.56 -0.71
CA LEU A 167 2.94 0.35 0.73
C LEU A 167 1.53 0.52 1.26
N PHE A 168 1.22 -0.10 2.40
CA PHE A 168 -0.04 0.13 3.10
C PHE A 168 0.23 1.00 4.33
N MET A 169 -0.50 2.12 4.44
CA MET A 169 -0.32 3.06 5.54
C MET A 169 -1.66 3.59 6.03
N TYR A 170 -1.78 3.82 7.34
CA TYR A 170 -2.91 4.53 7.90
C TYR A 170 -2.63 6.03 7.84
N GLY A 171 -3.48 6.76 7.13
CA GLY A 171 -3.42 8.23 7.07
C GLY A 171 -4.28 8.88 8.15
N LYS A 172 -4.62 10.15 7.91
CA LYS A 172 -5.57 10.90 8.74
C LYS A 172 -6.85 10.11 9.04
N ARG A 173 -7.32 10.18 10.29
CA ARG A 173 -8.52 9.46 10.80
C ARG A 173 -8.39 7.93 10.77
N ASN A 174 -7.16 7.40 10.77
CA ASN A 174 -6.90 5.96 10.77
C ASN A 174 -7.53 5.23 9.56
N VAL A 175 -7.57 5.91 8.41
CA VAL A 175 -8.05 5.33 7.15
C VAL A 175 -6.87 4.68 6.44
N LEU A 176 -7.05 3.45 5.96
CA LEU A 176 -6.03 2.71 5.22
C LEU A 176 -5.92 3.22 3.77
N TRP A 177 -4.67 3.50 3.35
CA TRP A 177 -4.32 3.89 1.99
C TRP A 177 -3.25 2.99 1.41
N VAL A 178 -3.18 2.98 0.08
CA VAL A 178 -2.08 2.42 -0.68
C VAL A 178 -1.19 3.58 -1.12
N ILE A 179 0.04 3.62 -0.63
CA ILE A 179 1.03 4.62 -1.04
C ILE A 179 1.78 4.10 -2.25
N SER A 180 1.81 4.88 -3.33
CA SER A 180 2.61 4.59 -4.51
C SER A 180 3.88 5.41 -4.48
N VAL A 181 5.02 4.74 -4.71
CA VAL A 181 6.34 5.36 -4.77
C VAL A 181 7.05 4.92 -6.04
N CYS A 182 7.38 5.87 -6.91
CA CYS A 182 8.15 5.61 -8.12
C CYS A 182 9.17 6.73 -8.42
N ARG A 183 10.05 6.53 -9.41
CA ARG A 183 10.97 7.58 -9.90
C ARG A 183 10.68 8.05 -11.32
N ASN A 184 9.87 7.29 -12.04
CA ASN A 184 9.51 7.59 -13.42
C ASN A 184 8.02 7.89 -13.43
N PHE A 185 7.69 9.15 -13.73
CA PHE A 185 6.31 9.59 -13.93
C PHE A 185 6.24 10.38 -15.22
N HIS A 186 5.16 10.18 -15.97
CA HIS A 186 4.88 10.96 -17.16
C HIS A 186 3.90 12.06 -16.77
N ASP A 187 4.34 13.31 -16.80
CA ASP A 187 3.53 14.47 -16.38
C ASP A 187 2.50 14.92 -17.43
N GLY A 188 2.38 14.16 -18.52
CA GLY A 188 1.55 14.48 -19.68
C GLY A 188 2.33 15.15 -20.82
N LYS A 189 3.57 15.56 -20.59
CA LYS A 189 4.46 16.18 -21.59
C LYS A 189 5.76 15.39 -21.74
N GLU A 190 6.39 15.00 -20.64
CA GLU A 190 7.64 14.27 -20.63
C GLU A 190 7.75 13.28 -19.46
N TRP A 191 8.68 12.34 -19.59
CA TRP A 191 9.07 11.47 -18.49
C TRP A 191 10.00 12.22 -17.55
N VAL A 192 9.53 12.54 -16.35
CA VAL A 192 10.38 12.99 -15.25
C VAL A 192 11.16 11.78 -14.75
N ARG A 193 12.50 11.86 -14.79
CA ARG A 193 13.41 10.76 -14.46
C ARG A 193 14.34 11.04 -13.27
N ASP A 194 14.15 12.18 -12.58
CA ASP A 194 14.87 12.50 -11.36
C ASP A 194 13.89 12.74 -10.19
N GLY A 195 14.35 12.39 -8.99
CA GLY A 195 13.54 12.44 -7.77
C GLY A 195 12.55 11.28 -7.61
N TRP A 196 11.92 11.25 -6.44
CA TRP A 196 10.83 10.37 -6.07
C TRP A 196 9.49 11.06 -6.33
N VAL A 197 8.53 10.27 -6.79
CA VAL A 197 7.13 10.61 -6.95
C VAL A 197 6.35 9.78 -5.94
N ILE A 198 5.57 10.47 -5.11
CA ILE A 198 4.84 9.87 -4.01
C ILE A 198 3.36 10.25 -4.16
N ASP A 199 2.48 9.26 -4.14
CA ASP A 199 1.04 9.46 -4.20
C ASP A 199 0.30 8.49 -3.28
N ALA A 200 -0.96 8.78 -2.99
CA ALA A 200 -1.82 7.94 -2.18
C ALA A 200 -3.08 7.54 -2.96
N LEU A 201 -3.45 6.27 -2.87
CA LEU A 201 -4.63 5.70 -3.50
C LEU A 201 -5.55 5.13 -2.42
N PRO A 202 -6.88 5.33 -2.55
CA PRO A 202 -7.82 4.71 -1.64
C PRO A 202 -7.67 3.19 -1.69
N PHE A 203 -7.65 2.53 -0.52
CA PHE A 203 -7.60 1.07 -0.45
C PHE A 203 -8.77 0.37 -1.13
N CYS A 204 -9.92 1.05 -1.27
CA CYS A 204 -11.10 0.53 -1.96
C CYS A 204 -10.98 0.46 -3.49
N ARG A 205 -9.79 0.72 -4.05
CA ARG A 205 -9.51 0.46 -5.47
C ARG A 205 -9.31 -1.04 -5.67
N ASP A 206 -9.91 -1.60 -6.72
CA ASP A 206 -9.86 -3.05 -6.94
C ASP A 206 -8.45 -3.50 -7.40
N GLU A 207 -7.77 -2.70 -8.22
CA GLU A 207 -6.52 -3.05 -8.90
C GLU A 207 -5.46 -1.95 -8.72
N PHE A 208 -4.18 -2.35 -8.75
CA PHE A 208 -3.08 -1.41 -8.77
C PHE A 208 -3.03 -0.68 -10.13
N PRO A 209 -2.69 0.63 -10.16
CA PRO A 209 -2.58 1.34 -11.42
C PRO A 209 -1.41 0.80 -12.25
N GLY A 210 -1.66 0.56 -13.53
CA GLY A 210 -0.68 0.13 -14.52
C GLY A 210 -1.28 -0.86 -15.52
N PRO A 211 -0.58 -1.17 -16.62
CA PRO A 211 -1.02 -2.20 -17.56
C PRO A 211 -0.96 -3.59 -16.90
N SER A 212 -1.83 -4.50 -17.34
CA SER A 212 -2.07 -5.81 -16.69
C SER A 212 -0.89 -6.79 -16.79
N ASP A 213 0.06 -6.53 -17.69
CA ASP A 213 1.28 -7.33 -17.91
C ASP A 213 2.49 -6.85 -17.06
N TYR A 214 2.32 -5.81 -16.25
CA TYR A 214 3.38 -5.32 -15.38
C TYR A 214 3.41 -6.07 -14.05
N SER A 215 4.61 -6.15 -13.48
CA SER A 215 4.80 -6.61 -12.11
C SER A 215 5.01 -5.40 -11.21
N PHE A 216 4.63 -5.52 -9.95
CA PHE A 216 4.78 -4.45 -8.96
C PHE A 216 5.48 -4.95 -7.71
N ARG A 217 5.90 -4.01 -6.87
CA ARG A 217 6.48 -4.34 -5.57
C ARG A 217 5.56 -3.89 -4.46
N VAL A 218 5.55 -4.66 -3.39
CA VAL A 218 4.84 -4.34 -2.17
C VAL A 218 5.85 -4.33 -1.04
N ILE A 219 5.90 -3.22 -0.31
CA ILE A 219 6.80 -3.04 0.82
C ILE A 219 5.96 -3.12 2.10
N SER A 220 6.43 -3.94 3.02
CA SER A 220 5.79 -4.19 4.31
C SER A 220 6.80 -4.04 5.44
N SER A 221 6.35 -3.95 6.69
CA SER A 221 7.23 -4.00 7.86
C SER A 221 7.31 -5.44 8.40
N VAL A 222 8.26 -5.73 9.30
CA VAL A 222 8.36 -7.04 9.99
C VAL A 222 7.77 -6.98 11.40
N SER A 223 7.50 -5.77 11.91
CA SER A 223 6.92 -5.49 13.23
C SER A 223 5.51 -6.02 13.38
#